data_AF-A0A553NTB1-F1
#
_entry.id   AF-A0A553NTB1-F1
#
_cell.length_a   1.000
_cell.length_b   1.000
_cell.length_c   1.000
_cell.angle_alpha   90.00
_cell.angle_beta   90.00
_cell.angle_gamma   90.00
#
_symmetry.space_group_name_H-M   'P 1'
#
loop_
_entity.id
_entity.type
_entity.pdbx_description
1 polymer ?
#
loop_
_entity_poly.entity_id
_entity_poly.type
_entity_poly.pdbx_seq_one_letter_code
_entity_poly.pdbx_strand_id
1 'polypeptide(L)'
;MNGHFTFALATVALMASMYVAVAMPQAPSGAGGAYQFPSEAESILSTVPVVESFTCEGQAYGYYADVANNCEVFHICLPIEDDAGAVIEYAQWSFVCGNGTIFDQQTLTCNYPTDAFPCEEAASLYGAVEFGKIEE
;
A
#
# COMPACT_ATOMS: atom_id res chain seq x y z
N MET A 1 -27.21 1.76 -56.93
CA MET A 1 -26.05 1.17 -56.22
C MET A 1 -25.82 1.90 -54.88
N ASN A 2 -26.84 1.98 -54.02
CA ASN A 2 -26.83 2.84 -52.80
C ASN A 2 -27.15 2.05 -51.50
N GLY A 3 -26.88 0.75 -51.46
CA GLY A 3 -27.25 -0.13 -50.33
C GLY A 3 -26.10 -0.68 -49.50
N HIS A 4 -24.85 -0.49 -49.91
CA HIS A 4 -23.67 -1.06 -49.23
C HIS A 4 -22.97 -0.08 -48.27
N PHE A 5 -23.17 1.23 -48.46
CA PHE A 5 -22.53 2.26 -47.63
C PHE A 5 -23.24 2.51 -46.29
N THR A 6 -24.54 2.22 -46.18
CA THR A 6 -25.32 2.40 -44.94
C THR A 6 -25.02 1.33 -43.88
N PHE A 7 -24.66 0.11 -44.27
CA PHE A 7 -24.32 -0.97 -43.33
C PHE A 7 -22.94 -0.83 -42.67
N ALA A 8 -21.98 -0.20 -43.36
CA ALA A 8 -20.64 0.04 -42.81
C ALA A 8 -20.63 1.14 -41.72
N LEU A 9 -21.50 2.14 -41.83
CA LEU A 9 -21.60 3.22 -40.83
C LEU A 9 -22.27 2.76 -39.52
N ALA A 10 -23.26 1.86 -39.60
CA ALA A 10 -23.96 1.34 -38.42
C ALA A 10 -23.09 0.40 -37.56
N THR A 11 -22.18 -0.35 -38.18
CA THR A 11 -21.26 -1.27 -37.47
C THR A 11 -20.11 -0.54 -36.79
N VAL A 12 -19.60 0.55 -37.36
CA VAL A 12 -18.59 1.41 -36.72
C VAL A 12 -19.18 2.12 -35.49
N ALA A 13 -20.46 2.54 -35.54
CA ALA A 13 -21.13 3.21 -34.42
C ALA A 13 -21.38 2.29 -33.21
N LEU A 14 -21.67 0.99 -33.44
CA LEU A 14 -21.84 0.00 -32.37
C LEU A 14 -20.51 -0.42 -31.74
N MET A 15 -19.42 -0.43 -32.50
CA MET A 15 -18.09 -0.70 -31.96
C MET A 15 -17.56 0.50 -31.17
N ALA A 16 -17.90 1.74 -31.58
CA ALA A 16 -17.48 2.96 -30.88
C ALA A 16 -18.09 3.10 -29.47
N SER A 17 -19.27 2.51 -29.20
CA SER A 17 -19.91 2.58 -27.88
C SER A 17 -19.32 1.60 -26.85
N MET A 18 -18.61 0.55 -27.27
CA MET A 18 -17.95 -0.40 -26.35
C MET A 18 -16.58 0.07 -25.85
N TYR A 19 -16.00 1.15 -26.41
CA TYR A 19 -14.69 1.65 -25.97
C TYR A 19 -14.76 2.76 -24.92
N VAL A 20 -15.94 3.25 -24.55
CA VAL A 20 -16.06 4.43 -23.66
C VAL A 20 -16.02 4.06 -22.17
N ALA A 21 -15.80 2.80 -21.82
CA ALA A 21 -15.92 2.33 -20.42
C ALA A 21 -14.69 1.59 -19.88
N VAL A 22 -13.46 2.04 -20.10
CA VAL A 22 -12.34 1.77 -19.15
C VAL A 22 -11.30 2.89 -19.20
N ALA A 23 -11.61 4.02 -18.59
CA ALA A 23 -10.56 4.90 -18.08
C ALA A 23 -10.94 5.23 -16.63
N MET A 24 -10.80 4.24 -15.75
CA MET A 24 -10.63 4.56 -14.34
C MET A 24 -9.39 5.46 -14.26
N PRO A 25 -9.47 6.67 -13.70
CA PRO A 25 -8.26 7.38 -13.36
C PRO A 25 -7.50 6.44 -12.43
N GLN A 26 -6.32 5.98 -12.87
CA GLN A 26 -5.38 5.34 -11.96
C GLN A 26 -5.13 6.41 -10.90
N ALA A 27 -5.60 6.16 -9.67
CA ALA A 27 -5.31 7.05 -8.56
C ALA A 27 -3.78 7.26 -8.57
N PRO A 28 -3.30 8.51 -8.52
CA PRO A 28 -1.88 8.75 -8.43
C PRO A 28 -1.39 7.96 -7.21
N SER A 29 -0.46 7.04 -7.44
CA SER A 29 0.33 6.40 -6.40
C SER A 29 1.08 7.51 -5.65
N GLY A 30 0.49 8.03 -4.59
CA GLY A 30 1.02 9.20 -3.85
C GLY A 30 0.00 10.26 -3.42
N ALA A 31 -1.29 10.13 -3.72
CA ALA A 31 -2.28 10.99 -3.05
C ALA A 31 -2.67 10.36 -1.70
N GLY A 32 -2.15 10.92 -0.62
CA GLY A 32 -2.34 10.43 0.74
C GLY A 32 -3.81 10.10 1.09
N GLY A 33 -3.97 9.03 1.87
CA GLY A 33 -5.16 8.83 2.68
C GLY A 33 -5.82 7.46 2.68
N ALA A 34 -5.33 6.45 1.96
CA ALA A 34 -5.87 5.10 2.07
C ALA A 34 -4.76 4.05 1.93
N TYR A 35 -4.84 2.98 2.72
CA TYR A 35 -3.90 1.86 2.58
C TYR A 35 -4.19 1.18 1.23
N GLN A 36 -3.21 1.22 0.32
CA GLN A 36 -3.36 0.59 -0.98
C GLN A 36 -2.80 -0.84 -0.96
N PHE A 37 -3.70 -1.80 -0.85
CA PHE A 37 -3.38 -3.21 -0.98
C PHE A 37 -3.71 -3.74 -2.39
N PRO A 38 -3.04 -4.81 -2.85
CA PRO A 38 -3.51 -5.57 -4.00
C PRO A 38 -4.93 -6.09 -3.79
N SER A 39 -5.65 -6.34 -4.89
CA SER A 39 -7.00 -6.92 -4.83
C SER A 39 -7.01 -8.20 -3.99
N GLU A 40 -8.02 -8.35 -3.15
CA GLU A 40 -8.24 -9.51 -2.27
C GLU A 40 -7.26 -9.67 -1.10
N ALA A 41 -6.23 -8.82 -0.98
CA ALA A 41 -5.28 -8.92 0.13
C ALA A 41 -5.95 -8.74 1.50
N GLU A 42 -6.97 -7.90 1.60
CA GLU A 42 -7.71 -7.67 2.84
C GLU A 42 -8.53 -8.90 3.28
N SER A 43 -8.80 -9.84 2.37
CA SER A 43 -9.59 -11.04 2.68
C SER A 43 -8.90 -12.02 3.63
N ILE A 44 -7.59 -11.86 3.84
CA ILE A 44 -6.81 -12.71 4.75
C ILE A 44 -6.61 -12.06 6.12
N LEU A 45 -7.06 -10.81 6.31
CA LEU A 45 -6.98 -10.10 7.57
C LEU A 45 -8.11 -10.55 8.51
N SER A 46 -7.80 -10.65 9.79
CA SER A 46 -8.83 -10.82 10.83
C SER A 46 -9.55 -9.51 11.15
N THR A 47 -8.90 -8.38 10.87
CA THR A 47 -9.42 -7.03 11.13
C THR A 47 -9.92 -6.40 9.83
N VAL A 48 -11.24 -6.47 9.61
CA VAL A 48 -11.90 -5.89 8.43
C VAL A 48 -13.14 -5.10 8.87
N PRO A 49 -13.34 -3.85 8.40
CA PRO A 49 -12.43 -3.08 7.54
C PRO A 49 -11.13 -2.71 8.28
N VAL A 50 -10.06 -2.50 7.51
CA VAL A 50 -8.76 -2.11 8.05
C VAL A 50 -8.86 -0.71 8.68
N VAL A 51 -8.18 -0.53 9.82
CA VAL A 51 -8.14 0.75 10.55
C VAL A 51 -7.02 1.62 9.99
N GLU A 52 -7.37 2.59 9.15
CA GLU A 52 -6.39 3.49 8.50
C GLU A 52 -5.98 4.65 9.43
N SER A 53 -5.31 4.32 10.53
CA SER A 53 -4.89 5.32 11.54
C SER A 53 -3.38 5.58 11.60
N PHE A 54 -2.56 4.71 11.00
CA PHE A 54 -1.12 4.89 10.95
C PHE A 54 -0.74 5.94 9.90
N THR A 55 0.26 6.76 10.22
CA THR A 55 0.86 7.74 9.30
C THR A 55 2.38 7.69 9.38
N CYS A 56 3.02 7.81 8.21
CA CYS A 56 4.45 8.01 8.10
C CYS A 56 4.92 9.43 8.47
N GLU A 57 4.01 10.36 8.73
CA GLU A 57 4.36 11.73 9.10
C GLU A 57 5.23 11.74 10.37
N GLY A 58 6.41 12.35 10.27
CA GLY A 58 7.39 12.42 11.36
C GLY A 58 8.17 11.13 11.63
N GLN A 59 7.92 10.07 10.86
CA GLN A 59 8.66 8.81 10.97
C GLN A 59 9.93 8.85 10.11
N ALA A 60 11.03 8.29 10.61
CA ALA A 60 12.24 8.11 9.83
C ALA A 60 12.02 7.09 8.69
N TYR A 61 12.98 6.96 7.78
CA TYR A 61 13.00 5.82 6.86
C TYR A 61 12.95 4.53 7.69
N GLY A 62 11.94 3.69 7.47
CA GLY A 62 11.65 2.62 8.42
C GLY A 62 10.56 1.65 7.99
N TYR A 63 10.51 0.51 8.69
CA TYR A 63 9.40 -0.43 8.70
C TYR A 63 8.66 -0.30 10.03
N TYR A 64 7.34 -0.29 9.98
CA TYR A 64 6.49 0.03 11.13
C TYR A 64 5.30 -0.93 11.21
N ALA A 65 5.18 -1.63 12.33
CA ALA A 65 4.04 -2.49 12.63
C ALA A 65 2.75 -1.67 12.76
N ASP A 66 1.64 -2.10 12.15
CA ASP A 66 0.36 -1.45 12.41
C ASP A 66 -0.34 -2.08 13.62
N VAL A 67 -0.10 -1.51 14.79
CA VAL A 67 -0.70 -1.98 16.06
C VAL A 67 -2.22 -1.86 16.04
N ALA A 68 -2.79 -0.90 15.31
CA ALA A 68 -4.25 -0.73 15.20
C ALA A 68 -4.91 -1.87 14.41
N ASN A 69 -4.12 -2.59 13.59
CA ASN A 69 -4.55 -3.74 12.80
C ASN A 69 -3.88 -5.04 13.27
N ASN A 70 -3.64 -5.17 14.58
CA ASN A 70 -3.07 -6.37 15.21
C ASN A 70 -1.73 -6.82 14.59
N CYS A 71 -0.97 -5.88 14.03
CA CYS A 71 0.28 -6.12 13.29
C CYS A 71 0.13 -7.07 12.09
N GLU A 72 -1.10 -7.37 11.65
CA GLU A 72 -1.33 -8.08 10.38
C GLU A 72 -1.00 -7.20 9.17
N VAL A 73 -0.97 -5.88 9.39
CA VAL A 73 -0.50 -4.87 8.45
C VAL A 73 0.81 -4.27 8.97
N PHE A 74 1.69 -3.91 8.04
CA PHE A 74 2.86 -3.08 8.33
C PHE A 74 3.08 -2.05 7.23
N HIS A 75 3.85 -1.02 7.55
CA HIS A 75 4.13 0.10 6.67
C HIS A 75 5.61 0.28 6.44
N ILE A 76 5.97 0.70 5.24
CA ILE A 76 7.28 1.26 4.93
C ILE A 76 7.11 2.76 4.77
N CYS A 77 7.89 3.53 5.53
CA CYS A 77 7.94 4.99 5.41
C CYS A 77 9.25 5.42 4.77
N LEU A 78 9.19 6.39 3.85
CA LEU A 78 10.34 7.07 3.28
C LEU A 78 10.11 8.58 3.33
N PRO A 79 10.85 9.33 4.17
CA PRO A 79 10.91 10.79 4.06
C PRO A 79 11.60 11.17 2.76
N ILE A 80 10.91 11.95 1.94
CA ILE A 80 11.43 12.51 0.68
C ILE A 80 11.90 13.93 0.98
N GLU A 81 13.20 14.16 0.78
CA GLU A 81 13.86 15.42 1.03
C GLU A 81 14.06 16.21 -0.28
N ASP A 82 14.06 17.55 -0.18
CA ASP A 82 14.54 18.42 -1.24
C ASP A 82 16.07 18.48 -1.29
N ASP A 83 16.63 19.22 -2.25
CA ASP A 83 18.09 19.39 -2.41
C ASP A 83 18.76 20.06 -1.18
N ALA A 84 17.98 20.68 -0.29
CA ALA A 84 18.46 21.31 0.94
C ALA A 84 18.34 20.39 2.17
N GLY A 85 17.82 19.17 2.01
CA GLY A 85 17.61 18.20 3.09
C GLY A 85 16.35 18.45 3.91
N ALA A 86 15.43 19.31 3.45
CA ALA A 86 14.14 19.50 4.11
C ALA A 86 13.15 18.43 3.63
N VAL A 87 12.50 17.72 4.55
CA VAL A 87 11.46 16.74 4.21
C VAL A 87 10.25 17.48 3.64
N ILE A 88 9.91 17.19 2.38
CA ILE A 88 8.80 17.80 1.65
C ILE A 88 7.59 16.86 1.55
N GLU A 89 7.80 15.55 1.68
CA GLU A 89 6.76 14.53 1.59
C GLU A 89 7.20 13.27 2.37
N TYR A 90 6.23 12.48 2.83
CA TYR A 90 6.47 11.12 3.33
C TYR A 90 5.76 10.13 2.42
N ALA A 91 6.53 9.29 1.72
CA ALA A 91 5.96 8.16 1.01
C ALA A 91 5.64 7.04 2.00
N GLN A 92 4.42 6.51 1.89
CA GLN A 92 3.91 5.40 2.71
C GLN A 92 3.49 4.25 1.80
N TRP A 93 3.97 3.04 2.10
CA TRP A 93 3.49 1.81 1.48
C TRP A 93 2.99 0.87 2.56
N SER A 94 1.77 0.33 2.38
CA SER A 94 1.15 -0.59 3.33
C SER A 94 1.16 -2.02 2.77
N PHE A 95 1.46 -2.98 3.63
CA PHE A 95 1.57 -4.39 3.28
C PHE A 95 0.82 -5.26 4.28
N VAL A 96 0.31 -6.39 3.81
CA VAL A 96 -0.34 -7.41 4.65
C VAL A 96 0.61 -8.58 4.86
N CYS A 97 0.73 -9.05 6.10
CA CYS A 97 1.36 -10.32 6.43
C CYS A 97 0.46 -11.49 6.06
N GLY A 98 0.98 -12.45 5.29
CA GLY A 98 0.21 -13.61 4.81
C GLY A 98 0.11 -14.74 5.83
N ASN A 99 -0.75 -15.73 5.55
CA ASN A 99 -0.76 -17.02 6.26
C ASN A 99 -0.98 -16.94 7.79
N GLY A 100 -1.73 -15.94 8.27
CA GLY A 100 -1.99 -15.74 9.71
C GLY A 100 -0.76 -15.34 10.52
N THR A 101 0.25 -14.75 9.87
CA THR A 101 1.43 -14.18 10.52
C THR A 101 1.19 -12.71 10.87
N ILE A 102 2.00 -12.19 11.79
CA ILE A 102 2.01 -10.77 12.16
C ILE A 102 3.41 -10.20 11.96
N PHE A 103 3.50 -8.90 11.77
CA PHE A 103 4.77 -8.20 11.59
C PHE A 103 5.54 -8.16 12.90
N ASP A 104 6.69 -8.83 12.92
CA ASP A 104 7.64 -8.79 14.01
C ASP A 104 8.55 -7.56 13.84
N GLN A 105 8.29 -6.53 14.64
CA GLN A 105 9.05 -5.29 14.60
C GLN A 105 10.52 -5.48 15.01
N GLN A 106 10.85 -6.52 15.78
CA GLN A 106 12.22 -6.78 16.21
C GLN A 106 13.09 -7.34 15.08
N THR A 107 12.50 -8.12 14.17
CA THR A 107 13.22 -8.74 13.06
C THR A 107 12.91 -8.12 11.71
N LEU A 108 11.94 -7.20 11.64
CA LEU A 108 11.42 -6.56 10.43
C LEU A 108 10.87 -7.55 9.40
N THR A 109 10.21 -8.61 9.88
CA THR A 109 9.64 -9.68 9.04
C THR A 109 8.27 -10.12 9.54
N CYS A 110 7.45 -10.72 8.68
CA CYS A 110 6.24 -11.41 9.15
C CYS A 110 6.61 -12.75 9.81
N ASN A 111 6.15 -12.98 11.04
CA ASN A 111 6.43 -14.19 11.82
C ASN A 111 5.13 -14.72 12.47
N TYR A 112 5.16 -15.96 12.96
CA TYR A 112 4.01 -16.50 13.70
C TYR A 112 3.80 -15.72 15.01
N PRO A 113 2.55 -15.46 15.43
CA PRO A 113 2.29 -14.66 16.63
C PRO A 113 2.94 -15.17 17.92
N THR A 114 3.23 -16.48 18.00
CA THR A 114 3.92 -17.09 19.14
C THR A 114 5.42 -16.86 19.17
N ASP A 115 6.01 -16.54 18.02
CA ASP A 115 7.44 -16.34 17.83
C ASP A 115 7.80 -14.86 17.64
N ALA A 116 6.82 -14.04 17.24
CA ALA A 116 6.97 -12.61 17.03
C ALA A 116 7.09 -11.83 18.34
N PHE A 117 7.78 -10.69 18.29
CA PHE A 117 7.72 -9.70 19.36
C PHE A 117 6.27 -9.24 19.63
N PRO A 118 5.84 -9.00 20.89
CA PRO A 118 4.46 -8.62 21.20
C PRO A 118 3.99 -7.40 20.41
N CYS A 119 2.90 -7.56 19.64
CA CYS A 119 2.39 -6.53 18.75
C CYS A 119 2.06 -5.21 19.48
N GLU A 120 1.44 -5.28 20.66
CA GLU A 120 1.09 -4.10 21.46
C GLU A 120 2.31 -3.28 21.90
N GLU A 121 3.49 -3.92 21.98
CA GLU A 121 4.74 -3.28 22.35
C GLU A 121 5.57 -2.87 21.12
N ALA A 122 5.17 -3.24 19.90
CA ALA A 122 5.96 -3.07 18.69
C ALA A 122 6.40 -1.61 18.48
N ALA A 123 5.53 -0.64 18.79
CA ALA A 123 5.87 0.79 18.67
C ALA A 123 7.11 1.22 19.47
N SER A 124 7.48 0.49 20.53
CA SER A 124 8.70 0.75 21.30
C SER A 124 10.00 0.45 20.55
N LEU A 125 9.92 -0.34 19.47
CA LEU A 125 11.06 -0.75 18.63
C LEU A 125 11.12 0.01 17.28
N TYR A 126 10.27 1.02 17.08
CA TYR A 126 10.35 1.85 15.87
C TYR A 126 11.72 2.53 15.77
N GLY A 127 12.40 2.31 14.63
CA GLY A 127 13.75 2.81 14.39
C GLY A 127 14.86 2.13 15.21
N ALA A 128 14.55 1.12 16.03
CA ALA A 128 15.55 0.42 16.85
C ALA A 128 16.41 -0.57 16.04
N VAL A 129 15.84 -1.13 14.97
CA VAL A 129 16.53 -2.08 14.09
C VAL A 129 17.09 -1.32 12.90
N GLU A 130 18.40 -1.40 12.70
CA GLU A 130 19.05 -0.77 11.56
C GLU A 130 18.97 -1.64 10.31
N PHE A 131 18.67 -1.02 9.18
CA PHE A 131 18.51 -1.68 7.90
C PHE A 131 18.98 -0.74 6.77
N GLY A 132 19.26 -1.29 5.60
CA GLY A 132 19.55 -0.49 4.40
C GLY A 132 20.85 0.33 4.43
N LYS A 133 21.78 0.07 5.35
CA LYS A 133 23.10 0.73 5.36
C LYS A 133 23.97 0.17 4.23
N ILE A 134 24.51 1.07 3.40
CA ILE A 134 25.61 0.76 2.49
C ILE A 134 26.88 0.95 3.33
N GLU A 135 27.69 -0.10 3.49
CA GLU A 135 28.98 0.05 4.15
C GLU A 135 29.86 1.00 3.33
N GLU A 136 30.42 2.03 3.98
CA GLU A 136 31.36 2.98 3.39
C GLU A 136 32.75 2.39 3.18
#